data_AF-C8PA43-F1
#
_entry.id   AF-C8PA43-F1
#
_cell.length_a   1.000
_cell.length_b   1.000
_cell.length_c   1.000
_cell.angle_alpha   90.00
_cell.angle_beta   90.00
_cell.angle_gamma   90.00
#
_symmetry.space_group_name_H-M   'P 1'
#
loop_
_entity.id
_entity.type
_entity.pdbx_description
1 polymer ?
#
loop_
_entity_poly.entity_id
_entity_poly.type
_entity_poly.pdbx_seq_one_letter_code
_entity_poly.pdbx_strand_id
1 'polypeptide(L)'
;MAEVVARFAVLTSQISIWRSQFKRSGIAALKPQPKGRPSKMKHTKKQARQLANKSELDWLKEELAKKNQELYDTKLERDISKKSLSLFGPSKPERKPK
;
A
#
# COMPACT_ATOMS: atom_id res chain seq x y z
N MET A 1 3.37 13.63 -27.15
CA MET A 1 3.23 14.68 -26.11
C MET A 1 1.77 15.12 -25.97
N ALA A 2 1.08 15.44 -27.07
CA ALA A 2 -0.33 15.84 -27.06
C ALA A 2 -1.28 14.83 -26.38
N GLU A 3 -1.07 13.53 -26.63
CA GLU A 3 -1.88 12.47 -25.99
C GLU A 3 -1.72 12.45 -24.46
N VAL A 4 -0.50 12.62 -23.95
CA VAL A 4 -0.22 12.66 -22.50
C VAL A 4 -0.84 13.91 -21.87
N VAL A 5 -0.77 15.05 -22.56
CA VAL A 5 -1.40 16.30 -22.14
C VAL A 5 -2.91 16.14 -22.02
N ALA A 6 -3.55 15.52 -23.01
CA ALA A 6 -4.99 15.30 -23.01
C ALA A 6 -5.43 14.31 -21.92
N ARG A 7 -4.69 13.23 -21.72
CA ARG A 7 -5.01 12.19 -20.71
C ARG A 7 -4.84 12.68 -19.27
N PHE A 8 -3.82 13.49 -19.00
CA PHE A 8 -3.44 13.88 -17.63
C PHE A 8 -3.66 15.36 -17.32
N ALA A 9 -4.26 16.12 -18.24
CA ALA A 9 -4.56 17.55 -18.10
C ALA A 9 -3.35 18.40 -17.63
N VAL A 10 -2.15 18.09 -18.12
CA VAL A 10 -0.89 18.77 -17.78
C VAL A 10 -0.36 19.54 -18.96
N LEU A 11 0.30 20.67 -18.71
CA LEU A 11 0.83 21.52 -19.78
C LEU A 11 2.04 20.85 -20.44
N THR A 12 2.20 21.06 -21.75
CA THR A 12 3.37 20.58 -22.52
C THR A 12 4.68 21.08 -21.92
N SER A 13 4.71 22.32 -21.43
CA SER A 13 5.86 22.93 -20.75
C SER A 13 6.26 22.19 -19.47
N GLN A 14 5.29 21.74 -18.68
CA GLN A 14 5.55 20.96 -17.46
C GLN A 14 6.21 19.62 -17.78
N ILE A 15 5.72 18.91 -18.80
CA ILE A 15 6.30 17.63 -19.23
C ILE A 15 7.74 17.83 -19.74
N SER A 16 8.00 18.91 -20.48
CA SER A 16 9.36 19.24 -20.94
C SER A 16 10.31 19.51 -19.78
N ILE A 17 9.87 20.24 -18.74
CA ILE A 17 10.65 20.48 -17.52
C ILE A 17 10.95 19.15 -16.82
N TRP A 18 9.94 18.30 -16.61
CA TRP A 18 10.13 16.98 -15.97
C TRP A 18 11.07 16.08 -16.76
N ARG A 19 10.94 16.03 -18.09
CA ARG A 19 11.87 15.27 -18.95
C ARG A 19 13.31 15.76 -18.80
N SER A 20 13.52 17.08 -18.78
CA SER A 20 14.86 17.65 -18.58
C SER A 20 15.43 17.34 -17.20
N GLN A 21 14.60 17.43 -16.15
CA GLN A 21 15.02 17.12 -14.78
C GLN A 21 15.34 15.63 -14.62
N PHE A 22 14.49 14.76 -15.16
CA PHE A 22 14.69 13.32 -15.14
C PHE A 22 15.97 12.90 -15.86
N LYS A 23 16.27 13.49 -17.04
CA LYS A 23 17.52 13.22 -17.75
C LYS A 23 18.78 13.58 -16.94
N ARG A 24 18.69 14.59 -16.05
CA ARG A 24 19.83 15.07 -15.26
C ARG A 24 20.04 14.29 -13.96
N SER A 25 18.97 13.95 -13.24
CA SER A 25 19.09 13.39 -11.88
C SER A 25 18.11 12.23 -11.62
N GLY A 26 17.60 11.62 -12.69
CA GLY A 26 16.71 10.47 -12.63
C GLY A 26 15.41 10.75 -11.90
N ILE A 27 14.87 9.72 -11.24
CA ILE A 27 13.61 9.80 -10.51
C ILE A 27 13.67 10.75 -9.30
N ALA A 28 14.85 10.95 -8.71
CA ALA A 28 15.03 11.83 -7.56
C ALA A 28 14.68 13.29 -7.87
N ALA A 29 14.89 13.72 -9.12
CA ALA A 29 14.56 15.06 -9.61
C ALA A 29 13.05 15.34 -9.67
N LEU A 30 12.26 14.27 -9.83
CA LEU A 30 10.80 14.35 -9.95
C LEU A 30 10.10 14.22 -8.58
N LYS A 31 10.84 13.86 -7.52
CA LYS A 31 10.26 13.83 -6.17
C LYS A 31 9.88 15.24 -5.73
N PRO A 32 8.73 15.43 -5.06
CA PRO A 32 8.37 16.72 -4.48
C PRO A 32 9.47 17.23 -3.55
N GLN A 33 10.12 18.32 -3.95
CA GLN A 33 11.12 18.97 -3.11
C GLN A 33 10.43 20.01 -2.23
N PRO A 34 10.81 20.13 -0.94
CA PRO A 34 10.30 21.19 -0.08
C PRO A 34 10.63 22.54 -0.73
N LYS A 35 9.59 23.31 -1.06
CA LYS A 35 9.76 24.63 -1.69
C LYS A 35 10.33 25.61 -0.66
N GLY A 36 11.34 26.35 -1.07
CA GLY A 36 11.94 27.44 -0.27
C GLY A 36 13.18 27.01 0.52
N ARG A 37 13.64 27.91 1.39
CA ARG A 37 14.81 27.66 2.23
C ARG A 37 14.43 26.66 3.33
N PRO A 38 15.20 25.59 3.57
CA PRO A 38 14.96 24.72 4.71
C PRO A 38 15.00 25.54 6.01
N SER A 39 14.02 25.31 6.87
CA SER A 39 13.95 25.98 8.17
C SER A 39 15.24 25.69 8.95
N LYS A 40 15.91 26.75 9.42
CA LYS A 40 17.07 26.64 10.31
C LYS A 40 16.65 26.30 11.75
N MET A 41 15.36 26.38 12.06
CA MET A 41 14.82 26.12 13.39
C MET A 41 14.52 24.63 13.56
N LYS A 42 14.94 24.06 14.69
CA LYS A 42 14.57 22.68 15.06
C LYS A 42 13.05 22.58 15.20
N HIS A 43 12.48 21.44 14.79
CA HIS A 43 11.06 21.17 15.00
C HIS A 43 10.71 21.32 16.49
N THR A 44 9.58 21.95 16.77
CA THR A 44 9.08 22.05 18.14
C THR A 44 8.65 20.65 18.62
N LYS A 45 8.73 20.41 19.94
CA LYS A 45 8.35 19.13 20.56
C LYS A 45 6.93 18.67 20.15
N LYS A 46 6.03 19.62 19.90
CA LYS A 46 4.66 19.37 19.42
C LYS A 46 4.63 18.81 17.99
N GLN A 47 5.44 19.35 17.08
CA GLN A 47 5.52 18.85 15.70
C GLN A 47 6.15 17.46 15.63
N ALA A 48 7.19 17.21 16.44
CA ALA A 48 7.83 15.90 16.51
C ALA A 48 6.85 14.80 16.98
N ARG A 49 6.05 15.10 18.02
CA ARG A 49 4.99 14.19 18.49
C ARG A 49 3.93 13.94 17.43
N GLN A 50 3.52 14.97 16.68
CA GLN A 50 2.54 14.80 15.59
C GLN A 50 3.08 13.92 14.46
N LEU A 51 4.37 13.99 14.15
CA LEU A 51 4.99 13.11 13.14
C LEU A 51 5.05 11.66 13.63
N ALA A 52 5.44 11.44 14.89
CA ALA A 52 5.45 10.10 15.50
C ALA A 52 4.04 9.48 15.54
N ASN A 53 3.03 10.27 15.94
CA ASN A 53 1.64 9.81 15.94
C ASN A 53 1.14 9.44 14.54
N LYS A 54 1.58 10.16 13.49
CA LYS A 54 1.22 9.82 12.10
C LYS A 54 1.81 8.47 11.69
N SER A 55 3.08 8.21 12.02
CA SER A 55 3.69 6.90 11.73
C SER A 55 3.02 5.75 12.50
N GLU A 56 2.63 5.99 13.76
CA GLU A 56 1.89 5.00 14.54
C GLU A 56 0.51 4.70 13.94
N LEU A 57 -0.20 5.73 13.49
CA LEU A 57 -1.50 5.57 12.82
C LEU A 57 -1.38 4.78 11.51
N ASP A 58 -0.35 5.03 10.72
CA ASP A 58 -0.13 4.31 9.47
C ASP A 58 0.19 2.83 9.73
N TRP A 59 1.04 2.55 10.73
CA TRP A 59 1.32 1.18 11.19
C TRP A 59 0.05 0.46 11.69
N LEU A 60 -0.77 1.13 12.50
CA LEU A 60 -2.04 0.58 12.99
C LEU A 60 -3.01 0.26 11.85
N LYS A 61 -3.08 1.10 10.81
CA LYS A 61 -3.92 0.85 9.64
C LYS A 61 -3.46 -0.37 8.84
N GLU A 62 -2.15 -0.51 8.67
CA GLU A 62 -1.56 -1.65 7.96
C GLU A 62 -1.80 -2.96 8.72
N GLU A 63 -1.61 -2.95 10.04
CA GLU A 63 -1.89 -4.11 10.89
C GLU A 63 -3.39 -4.48 10.87
N LEU A 64 -4.28 -3.49 10.89
CA LEU A 64 -5.73 -3.70 10.78
C LEU A 64 -6.10 -4.32 9.42
N ALA A 65 -5.54 -3.80 8.32
CA ALA A 65 -5.75 -4.35 6.99
C ALA A 65 -5.28 -5.81 6.89
N LYS A 66 -4.11 -6.12 7.43
CA LYS A 66 -3.56 -7.49 7.49
C LYS A 66 -4.47 -8.44 8.26
N LYS A 67 -4.93 -8.04 9.45
CA LYS A 67 -5.82 -8.87 10.28
C LYS A 67 -7.17 -9.09 9.62
N ASN A 68 -7.72 -8.08 8.94
CA ASN A 68 -8.95 -8.25 8.18
C ASN A 68 -8.80 -9.24 7.02
N GLN A 69 -7.66 -9.22 6.32
CA GLN A 69 -7.37 -10.17 5.26
C GLN A 69 -7.29 -11.61 5.82
N GLU A 70 -6.54 -11.82 6.90
CA GLU A 70 -6.42 -13.13 7.57
C GLU A 70 -7.79 -13.65 8.05
N LEU A 71 -8.64 -12.78 8.60
CA LEU A 71 -10.00 -13.14 8.99
C LEU A 71 -10.89 -13.51 7.80
N TYR A 72 -10.68 -12.88 6.64
CA TYR A 72 -11.40 -13.23 5.42
C TYR A 72 -10.97 -14.61 4.90
N ASP A 73 -9.67 -14.85 4.82
CA ASP A 73 -9.11 -16.11 4.31
C ASP A 73 -9.53 -17.30 5.19
N THR A 74 -9.42 -17.15 6.51
CA THR A 74 -9.88 -18.19 7.47
C THR A 74 -11.39 -18.45 7.40
N LYS A 75 -12.21 -17.44 7.13
CA LYS A 75 -13.66 -17.64 6.89
C LYS A 75 -13.89 -18.42 5.60
N LEU A 76 -13.16 -18.09 4.54
CA LEU A 76 -13.26 -18.78 3.26
C LEU A 76 -12.85 -20.25 3.37
N GLU A 77 -11.72 -20.54 4.02
CA GLU A 77 -11.27 -21.91 4.28
C GLU A 77 -12.28 -22.72 5.10
N ARG A 78 -12.88 -22.11 6.13
CA ARG A 78 -13.95 -22.73 6.90
C ARG A 78 -15.14 -23.08 6.01
N ASP A 79 -15.56 -22.16 5.14
CA ASP A 79 -16.70 -22.37 4.26
C ASP A 79 -16.42 -23.45 3.20
N ILE A 80 -15.21 -23.48 2.65
CA ILE A 80 -14.75 -24.55 1.75
C ILE A 80 -14.77 -25.88 2.48
N SER A 81 -14.21 -25.95 3.68
CA SER A 81 -14.15 -27.18 4.48
C SER A 81 -15.53 -27.69 4.87
N LYS A 82 -16.47 -26.78 5.18
CA LYS A 82 -17.85 -27.13 5.48
C LYS A 82 -18.57 -27.69 4.25
N LYS A 83 -18.35 -27.08 3.08
CA LYS A 83 -18.91 -27.56 1.81
C LYS A 83 -18.32 -28.91 1.41
N SER A 84 -17.01 -29.10 1.56
CA SER A 84 -16.36 -30.38 1.24
C SER A 84 -16.86 -31.50 2.17
N LEU A 85 -16.99 -31.24 3.48
CA LEU A 85 -17.57 -32.20 4.42
C LEU A 85 -19.02 -32.55 4.07
N SER A 86 -19.81 -31.58 3.62
CA SER A 86 -21.19 -31.83 3.17
C SER A 86 -21.27 -32.66 1.89
N LEU A 87 -20.32 -32.50 0.97
CA LEU A 87 -20.31 -33.20 -0.33
C LEU A 87 -19.69 -34.59 -0.24
N PHE A 88 -18.59 -34.73 0.49
CA PHE A 88 -17.79 -35.96 0.55
C PHE A 88 -17.98 -36.75 1.85
N GLY A 89 -18.66 -36.17 2.85
CA GLY A 89 -18.88 -36.79 4.15
C GLY A 89 -17.61 -36.92 4.99
N PRO A 90 -17.72 -37.36 6.25
CA PRO A 90 -16.55 -37.69 7.06
C PRO A 90 -15.78 -38.85 6.43
N SER A 91 -14.46 -38.68 6.28
CA SER A 91 -13.54 -39.77 5.92
C SER A 91 -13.77 -40.97 6.85
N LYS A 92 -14.22 -42.10 6.31
CA LYS A 92 -14.40 -43.32 7.10
C LYS A 92 -13.02 -43.91 7.42
N PRO A 93 -12.76 -44.33 8.68
CA PRO A 93 -11.52 -45.01 9.01
C PRO A 93 -11.45 -46.30 8.19
N GLU A 94 -10.36 -46.44 7.44
CA GLU A 94 -10.06 -47.59 6.60
C GLU A 94 -9.97 -48.83 7.50
N ARG A 95 -10.94 -49.76 7.37
CA ARG A 95 -10.93 -51.02 8.11
C ARG A 95 -9.85 -51.90 7.49
N LYS A 96 -8.69 -52.04 8.16
CA LYS A 96 -7.66 -52.98 7.73
C LYS A 96 -8.23 -54.41 7.70
N PRO A 97 -8.05 -55.17 6.60
CA PRO A 97 -8.40 -56.58 6.57
C PRO A 97 -7.57 -57.34 7.60
N LYS A 98 -8.21 -58.29 8.30
CA LYS A 98 -7.58 -59.22 9.25
C LYS A 98 -6.72 -60.24 8.51
#